data_AF-A0A242LLF0-F1
#
_entry.id   AF-A0A242LLF0-F1
#
_cell.length_a   1.000
_cell.length_b   1.000
_cell.length_c   1.000
_cell.angle_alpha   90.00
_cell.angle_beta   90.00
_cell.angle_gamma   90.00
#
_symmetry.space_group_name_H-M   'P 1'
#
loop_
_entity.id
_entity.type
_entity.pdbx_description
1 polymer ?
#
loop_
_entity_poly.entity_id
_entity_poly.type
_entity_poly.pdbx_seq_one_letter_code
_entity_poly.pdbx_strand_id
1 'polypeptide(L)'
;MYLIKYTNIAIAFLIEVAAIFILGYWGFTLQSSKIIRVTVVLLAPILMIIIWSIWCAPSSNYRLEGLWLVILKCLLFGIVACCLFTMKQSSIAIIFVTIVAINLVLSSYFGTL
;
A
#
# COMPACT_ATOMS: atom_id res chain seq x y z
N MET A 1 5.80 18.35 18.12
CA MET A 1 6.52 17.27 17.40
C MET A 1 5.80 15.93 17.47
N TYR A 2 5.40 15.46 18.67
CA TYR A 2 4.66 14.19 18.83
C TYR A 2 3.33 14.12 18.08
N LEU A 3 2.54 15.21 18.05
CA LEU A 3 1.25 15.25 17.35
C LEU A 3 1.39 14.86 15.86
N ILE A 4 2.34 15.50 15.16
CA ILE A 4 2.61 15.26 13.73
C ILE A 4 3.06 13.81 13.51
N LYS A 5 3.91 13.28 14.40
CA LYS A 5 4.39 11.90 14.32
C LYS A 5 3.24 10.88 14.44
N TYR A 6 2.36 11.03 15.43
CA TYR A 6 1.22 10.12 15.61
C TYR A 6 0.20 10.25 14.49
N THR A 7 -0.07 11.45 14.00
CA THR A 7 -0.91 11.66 12.82
C THR A 7 -0.33 10.96 11.60
N ASN A 8 0.98 11.04 11.37
CA ASN A 8 1.64 10.36 10.27
C ASN A 8 1.52 8.83 10.36
N ILE A 9 1.65 8.26 11.56
CA ILE A 9 1.47 6.81 11.78
C ILE A 9 0.02 6.40 11.51
N ALA A 10 -0.96 7.18 11.98
CA ALA A 10 -2.37 6.92 11.71
C ALA A 10 -2.68 6.99 10.20
N ILE A 11 -2.14 8.00 9.51
CA ILE A 11 -2.27 8.12 8.05
C ILE A 11 -1.63 6.92 7.35
N ALA A 12 -0.43 6.48 7.77
CA ALA A 12 0.23 5.31 7.19
C ALA A 12 -0.66 4.07 7.30
N PHE A 13 -1.23 3.82 8.48
CA PHE A 13 -2.15 2.71 8.70
C PHE A 13 -3.41 2.80 7.81
N LEU A 14 -4.00 3.99 7.67
CA LEU A 14 -5.16 4.18 6.80
C LEU A 14 -4.83 3.90 5.33
N ILE A 15 -3.64 4.28 4.86
CA ILE A 15 -3.17 3.99 3.50
C ILE A 15 -2.99 2.49 3.30
N GLU A 16 -2.39 1.79 4.27
CA GLU A 16 -2.20 0.33 4.23
C GLU A 16 -3.54 -0.40 4.09
N VAL A 17 -4.52 -0.02 4.92
CA VAL A 17 -5.87 -0.57 4.87
C VAL A 17 -6.55 -0.24 3.53
N ALA A 18 -6.47 1.03 3.08
CA ALA A 18 -7.02 1.45 1.80
C ALA A 18 -6.43 0.66 0.63
N ALA A 19 -5.13 0.40 0.65
CA ALA A 19 -4.45 -0.36 -0.41
C ALA A 19 -4.98 -1.79 -0.54
N ILE A 20 -5.22 -2.48 0.58
CA ILE A 20 -5.83 -3.81 0.61
C ILE A 20 -7.24 -3.77 0.00
N PHE A 21 -8.06 -2.78 0.36
CA PHE A 21 -9.40 -2.60 -0.22
C PHE A 21 -9.37 -2.31 -1.72
N ILE A 22 -8.45 -1.44 -2.16
CA ILE A 22 -8.28 -1.10 -3.57
C ILE A 22 -7.88 -2.34 -4.38
N LEU A 23 -6.96 -3.17 -3.91
CA LEU A 23 -6.58 -4.41 -4.59
C LEU A 23 -7.75 -5.40 -4.68
N GLY A 24 -8.51 -5.56 -3.60
CA GLY A 24 -9.72 -6.41 -3.60
C GLY A 24 -10.77 -5.89 -4.59
N TYR A 25 -11.02 -4.58 -4.60
CA TYR A 25 -11.98 -3.96 -5.51
C TYR A 25 -11.51 -3.99 -6.97
N TRP A 26 -10.22 -3.79 -7.22
CA TRP A 26 -9.61 -3.92 -8.54
C TRP A 26 -9.87 -5.29 -9.15
N GLY A 27 -9.72 -6.36 -8.35
CA GLY A 27 -10.04 -7.72 -8.79
C GLY A 27 -11.47 -7.85 -9.32
N PHE A 28 -12.44 -7.09 -8.78
CA PHE A 28 -13.80 -7.06 -9.30
C PHE A 28 -13.95 -6.25 -10.60
N THR A 29 -13.05 -5.34 -10.94
CA THR A 29 -13.18 -4.53 -12.16
C THR A 29 -12.63 -5.22 -13.41
N LEU A 30 -11.93 -6.34 -13.26
CA LEU A 30 -11.37 -7.10 -14.37
C LEU A 30 -12.47 -7.70 -15.25
N GLN A 31 -12.41 -7.41 -16.56
CA GLN A 31 -13.26 -8.01 -17.58
C GLN A 31 -12.74 -9.41 -17.95
N SER A 32 -12.91 -10.37 -17.05
CA SER A 32 -12.45 -11.75 -17.22
C SER A 32 -13.50 -12.75 -16.73
N SER A 33 -13.19 -14.05 -16.83
CA SER A 33 -14.09 -15.11 -16.35
C SER A 33 -14.33 -14.97 -14.84
N LYS A 34 -15.49 -15.44 -14.36
CA LYS A 34 -15.86 -15.36 -12.94
C LYS A 34 -14.80 -15.98 -12.02
N ILE A 35 -14.18 -17.07 -12.46
CA ILE A 35 -13.11 -17.77 -11.73
C ILE A 35 -11.91 -16.84 -11.56
N ILE A 36 -11.40 -16.28 -12.65
CA ILE A 36 -10.22 -15.39 -12.62
C ILE A 36 -10.51 -14.17 -11.73
N ARG A 37 -11.72 -13.60 -11.83
CA ARG A 37 -12.14 -12.46 -11.01
C ARG A 37 -12.06 -12.78 -9.51
N VAL A 38 -12.68 -13.88 -9.07
CA VAL A 38 -12.66 -14.30 -7.65
C VAL A 38 -11.23 -14.61 -7.19
N THR A 39 -10.45 -15.29 -8.03
CA THR A 39 -9.05 -15.61 -7.73
C THR A 39 -8.23 -14.34 -7.51
N VAL A 40 -8.35 -13.32 -8.36
CA VAL A 40 -7.59 -12.06 -8.20
C VAL A 40 -8.06 -11.27 -6.97
N VAL A 41 -9.37 -11.19 -6.73
CA VAL A 41 -9.94 -10.52 -5.54
C VAL A 41 -9.35 -11.05 -4.24
N LEU A 42 -9.06 -12.35 -4.17
CA LEU A 42 -8.47 -12.97 -2.98
C LEU A 42 -6.94 -12.93 -3.02
N LEU A 43 -6.32 -13.35 -4.12
CA LEU A 43 -4.86 -13.50 -4.20
C LEU A 43 -4.13 -12.18 -4.11
N ALA A 44 -4.62 -11.10 -4.74
CA ALA A 44 -3.89 -9.83 -4.74
C ALA A 44 -3.76 -9.22 -3.32
N PRO A 45 -4.85 -9.10 -2.53
CA PRO A 45 -4.76 -8.69 -1.13
C PRO A 45 -3.92 -9.63 -0.27
N ILE A 46 -4.08 -10.95 -0.43
CA ILE A 46 -3.34 -11.95 0.36
C ILE A 46 -1.84 -11.83 0.10
N LEU A 47 -1.42 -11.72 -1.16
CA LEU A 47 -0.01 -11.54 -1.51
C LEU A 47 0.54 -10.25 -0.93
N MET A 48 -0.20 -9.14 -1.03
CA MET A 48 0.23 -7.88 -0.41
C MET A 48 0.40 -8.02 1.10
N ILE A 49 -0.57 -8.66 1.79
CA ILE A 49 -0.48 -8.90 3.24
C ILE A 49 0.74 -9.75 3.58
N ILE A 50 0.99 -10.85 2.86
CA ILE A 50 2.14 -11.73 3.13
C ILE A 50 3.46 -10.98 2.94
N ILE A 51 3.64 -10.31 1.81
CA ILE A 51 4.85 -9.52 1.51
C ILE A 51 5.04 -8.44 2.58
N TRP A 52 3.96 -7.75 2.97
CA TRP A 52 3.99 -6.73 4.01
C TRP A 52 4.34 -7.31 5.38
N SER A 53 3.71 -8.41 5.78
CA SER A 53 3.94 -9.07 7.07
C SER A 53 5.36 -9.58 7.21
N ILE A 54 6.00 -10.03 6.12
CA ILE A 54 7.37 -10.55 6.16
C ILE A 54 8.41 -9.43 6.14
N TRP A 55 8.26 -8.40 5.30
CA TRP A 55 9.34 -7.44 5.08
C TRP A 55 9.05 -6.01 5.55
N CYS A 56 7.78 -5.63 5.69
CA CYS A 56 7.40 -4.27 6.08
C CYS A 56 6.92 -4.14 7.53
N ALA A 57 6.33 -5.19 8.10
CA ALA A 57 5.69 -5.11 9.40
C ALA A 57 6.71 -4.83 10.52
N PRO A 58 6.38 -3.95 11.47
CA PRO A 58 7.29 -3.58 12.57
C PRO A 58 7.65 -4.77 13.46
N SER A 59 6.75 -5.75 13.59
CA SER A 59 6.95 -6.96 14.37
C SER A 59 7.59 -8.12 13.58
N SER A 60 8.01 -7.89 12.34
CA SER A 60 8.61 -8.95 11.53
C SER A 60 10.07 -9.21 11.91
N ASN A 61 10.44 -10.49 11.96
CA ASN A 61 11.83 -10.92 12.12
C ASN A 61 12.71 -10.61 10.89
N TYR A 62 12.10 -10.46 9.70
CA TYR A 62 12.80 -10.18 8.44
C TYR A 62 12.52 -8.78 7.92
N ARG A 63 12.18 -7.85 8.82
CA ARG A 63 11.86 -6.47 8.47
C ARG A 63 13.04 -5.83 7.74
N LEU A 64 12.76 -5.24 6.57
CA LEU A 64 13.72 -4.41 5.85
C LEU A 64 13.88 -3.08 6.57
N GLU A 65 15.08 -2.51 6.51
CA GLU A 65 15.40 -1.24 7.16
C GLU A 65 15.87 -0.18 6.15
N GLY A 66 15.68 1.08 6.53
CA GLY A 66 16.15 2.24 5.77
C GLY A 66 15.61 2.27 4.34
N LEU A 67 16.53 2.41 3.37
CA LEU A 67 16.19 2.57 1.95
C LEU A 67 15.48 1.34 1.36
N TRP A 68 15.82 0.13 1.80
CA TRP A 68 15.22 -1.10 1.26
C TRP A 68 13.73 -1.20 1.59
N LEU A 69 13.35 -0.77 2.80
CA LEU A 69 11.95 -0.70 3.19
C LEU A 69 11.18 0.34 2.37
N VAL A 70 11.78 1.50 2.13
CA VAL A 70 11.20 2.58 1.31
C VAL A 70 10.94 2.06 -0.10
N ILE A 71 11.93 1.39 -0.71
CA ILE A 71 11.79 0.80 -2.05
C ILE A 71 10.64 -0.21 -2.08
N LEU A 72 10.56 -1.12 -1.11
CA LEU A 72 9.49 -2.12 -1.09
C LEU A 72 8.10 -1.48 -0.90
N LYS A 73 7.96 -0.50 -0.01
CA LYS A 73 6.71 0.27 0.16
C LYS A 73 6.31 0.99 -1.14
N CYS A 74 7.28 1.62 -1.82
CA CYS A 74 7.05 2.25 -3.12
C CYS A 74 6.58 1.24 -4.18
N LEU A 75 7.17 0.04 -4.22
CA LEU A 75 6.75 -1.01 -5.15
C LEU A 75 5.31 -1.47 -4.86
N LEU A 76 5.00 -1.78 -3.59
CA LEU A 76 3.67 -2.25 -3.19
C LEU A 76 2.59 -1.20 -3.46
N PHE A 77 2.80 0.04 -3.02
CA PHE A 77 1.86 1.13 -3.26
C PHE A 77 1.83 1.57 -4.73
N GLY A 78 2.94 1.40 -5.46
CA GLY A 78 2.99 1.61 -6.91
C GLY A 78 2.09 0.64 -7.67
N ILE A 79 2.06 -0.64 -7.28
CA ILE A 79 1.13 -1.63 -7.84
C ILE A 79 -0.32 -1.20 -7.61
N VAL A 80 -0.65 -0.77 -6.40
CA VAL A 80 -1.99 -0.28 -6.03
C VAL A 80 -2.38 0.95 -6.87
N ALA A 81 -1.46 1.88 -7.09
CA ALA A 81 -1.68 3.04 -7.95
C ALA A 81 -1.91 2.62 -9.41
N CYS A 82 -1.13 1.68 -9.94
CA CYS A 82 -1.35 1.10 -11.27
C CYS A 82 -2.74 0.49 -11.39
N CYS A 83 -3.18 -0.27 -10.38
CA CYS A 83 -4.54 -0.81 -10.33
C CYS A 83 -5.60 0.30 -10.43
N LEU A 84 -5.47 1.40 -9.68
CA LEU A 84 -6.40 2.53 -9.76
C LEU A 84 -6.43 3.19 -11.16
N PHE A 85 -5.29 3.29 -11.84
CA PHE A 85 -5.24 3.79 -13.21
C PHE A 85 -5.99 2.88 -14.19
N THR A 86 -5.85 1.55 -14.06
CA THR A 86 -6.62 0.61 -14.90
C THR A 86 -8.13 0.71 -14.69
N MET A 87 -8.56 1.15 -13.50
CA MET A 87 -9.96 1.40 -13.17
C MET A 87 -10.48 2.76 -13.66
N LYS A 88 -9.64 3.53 -14.38
CA LYS A 88 -9.91 4.91 -14.83
C LYS A 88 -10.17 5.89 -13.68
N GLN A 89 -9.71 5.58 -12.48
CA GLN A 89 -9.84 6.44 -11.28
C GLN A 89 -8.57 7.27 -11.06
N SER A 90 -8.13 8.00 -12.10
CA SER A 90 -6.87 8.75 -12.08
C SER A 90 -6.78 9.77 -10.95
N SER A 91 -7.87 10.45 -10.61
CA SER A 91 -7.88 11.43 -9.50
C SER A 91 -7.58 10.76 -8.15
N ILE A 92 -8.15 9.59 -7.90
CA ILE A 92 -7.92 8.82 -6.66
C ILE A 92 -6.50 8.28 -6.63
N ALA A 93 -5.97 7.81 -7.78
CA ALA A 93 -4.59 7.35 -7.90
C ALA A 93 -3.59 8.47 -7.54
N ILE A 94 -3.79 9.68 -8.08
CA ILE A 94 -2.92 10.82 -7.81
C ILE A 94 -2.99 11.22 -6.33
N ILE A 95 -4.18 11.27 -5.74
CA ILE A 95 -4.35 11.55 -4.30
C ILE A 95 -3.62 10.50 -3.47
N PHE A 96 -3.83 9.21 -3.76
CA PHE A 96 -3.22 8.10 -3.05
C PHE A 96 -1.68 8.18 -3.09
N VAL A 97 -1.10 8.34 -4.29
CA VAL A 97 0.36 8.44 -4.46
C VAL A 97 0.92 9.68 -3.75
N THR A 98 0.20 10.81 -3.79
CA THR A 98 0.62 12.04 -3.11
C THR A 98 0.66 11.85 -1.60
N ILE A 99 -0.37 11.24 -1.02
CA ILE A 99 -0.44 10.97 0.42
C ILE A 99 0.67 9.97 0.82
N VAL A 100 0.90 8.91 0.04
CA VAL A 100 2.00 7.96 0.25
C VAL A 100 3.36 8.66 0.25
N ALA A 101 3.62 9.53 -0.73
CA ALA A 101 4.88 10.26 -0.83
C ALA A 101 5.11 11.16 0.39
N ILE A 102 4.10 11.93 0.80
CA ILE A 102 4.16 12.78 1.99
C ILE A 102 4.43 11.94 3.24
N ASN A 103 3.73 10.81 3.39
CA ASN A 103 3.88 9.92 4.53
C ASN A 103 5.29 9.33 4.62
N LEU A 104 5.87 8.95 3.48
CA LEU A 104 7.20 8.34 3.40
C LEU A 104 8.30 9.35 3.74
N VAL A 105 8.17 10.59 3.24
CA VAL A 105 9.08 11.70 3.56
C VAL A 105 9.04 12.04 5.05
N LEU A 106 7.84 12.17 5.63
CA LEU A 106 7.66 12.40 7.06
C LEU A 106 8.22 11.25 7.89
N SER A 107 7.99 10.00 7.47
CA SER A 107 8.50 8.81 8.17
C SER A 107 10.02 8.75 8.16
N SER A 108 10.64 9.14 7.04
CA SER A 108 12.10 9.25 6.93
C SER A 108 12.65 10.34 7.85
N TYR A 109 12.00 11.50 7.91
CA TYR A 109 12.40 12.60 8.77
C TYR A 109 12.29 12.27 10.27
N PHE A 110 11.24 11.58 10.69
CA PHE A 110 11.03 11.20 12.10
C PHE A 110 11.75 9.91 12.51
N GLY A 111 12.45 9.23 11.60
CA GLY A 111 13.10 7.95 11.87
C GLY A 111 12.10 6.85 12.25
N THR A 112 10.89 6.88 11.70
CA THR A 112 9.84 5.86 11.93
C THR A 112 9.79 4.81 10.83
N LEU A 113 10.77 4.80 9.94
CA LEU A 113 10.93 3.77 8.92
C LEU A 113 11.28 2.43 9.55
#